data_AF-A0A930YY88-F1
#
_entry.id   AF-A0A930YY88-F1
#
_cell.length_a   1.000
_cell.length_b   1.000
_cell.length_c   1.000
_cell.angle_alpha   90.00
_cell.angle_beta   90.00
_cell.angle_gamma   90.00
#
_symmetry.space_group_name_H-M   'P 1'
#
loop_
_entity.id
_entity.type
_entity.pdbx_description
1 polymer ?
#
loop_
_entity_poly.entity_id
_entity_poly.type
_entity_poly.pdbx_seq_one_letter_code
_entity_poly.pdbx_strand_id
1 'polypeptide(L)'
;MPEERLMSISSSSHLAPDDVARHSFGSVRRGFDPNEVRAYLESIAAGLRGLAERERQLLQELSDAEHRAAHPVLDEPTLTAALGTETARVLHSAHEVAAEMVAKSEAEANRLLTEAREEIQHSRAQTEARLAEQTAESEAAAQQLRDRTDNQAVTRLETARQEAEELLVQAREQCRSMVDEAQGLRARVLADLSKRRKVLHAQIEQLRAGRERLAETVQDVRRSVDVIADDLFAAEDRARLAAEAAGREALDRPEVGTPEEMATLLLAEETEARSPDGDGGGAEMEVGAEGVPEVVGTADTSEAIEAPSREADESPVDALFAKIRAAREDAAVDEGPSEPPPPGEHAGEASEEGAEAAEAAEPVVAADDMEAGDQASADASSSDEEGDQPPEDRSPFAIRRDEMIRPIVTTLSRRLKRTLQDSQNELLDSLRSKGFQWSPDLLPADTEQVDSYSTAALPALEQASEAGVSFAGTGSSGGPPTEIVVGIAHDLAQEIVGPLRRRLCDGEGLVDAEESVVAEHVGSAFREWKGERIERLAGDHIVAAFSAGTIAAAERGDAAHVEWIADSGSGSDPCPDCEDNGLNGAQQPGADFPTGHRHPPAHPGCRCLLALSAT
;
A
#
# COMPACT_ATOMS: atom_id res chain seq x y z
N MET A 1 -38.61 -100.93 40.99
CA MET A 1 -39.58 -101.68 41.82
C MET A 1 -40.95 -101.47 41.21
N PRO A 2 -41.48 -102.48 40.51
CA PRO A 2 -42.27 -103.52 41.17
C PRO A 2 -41.56 -104.86 41.26
N GLU A 3 -42.11 -105.77 42.06
CA GLU A 3 -41.58 -107.13 42.28
C GLU A 3 -42.24 -108.11 41.31
N GLU A 4 -41.44 -108.83 40.52
CA GLU A 4 -41.95 -109.86 39.61
C GLU A 4 -42.36 -111.11 40.38
N ARG A 5 -43.62 -111.53 40.21
CA ARG A 5 -44.12 -112.79 40.76
C ARG A 5 -43.48 -113.96 40.03
N LEU A 6 -42.45 -114.55 40.64
CA LEU A 6 -41.88 -115.83 40.20
C LEU A 6 -42.96 -116.93 40.21
N MET A 7 -43.58 -117.16 39.05
CA MET A 7 -44.38 -118.36 38.81
C MET A 7 -43.44 -119.56 38.83
N SER A 8 -43.47 -120.32 39.93
CA SER A 8 -42.82 -121.61 40.05
C SER A 8 -43.44 -122.63 39.07
N ILE A 9 -42.98 -122.61 37.82
CA ILE A 9 -43.37 -123.63 36.82
C ILE A 9 -42.85 -124.98 37.28
N SER A 10 -43.78 -125.91 37.51
CA SER A 10 -43.53 -127.18 38.20
C SER A 10 -42.54 -128.10 37.46
N SER A 11 -41.62 -128.66 38.23
CA SER A 11 -41.36 -130.11 38.27
C SER A 11 -41.36 -130.87 36.94
N SER A 12 -40.49 -130.48 35.99
CA SER A 12 -40.03 -131.43 34.98
C SER A 12 -38.97 -132.34 35.59
N SER A 13 -39.14 -133.66 35.45
CA SER A 13 -38.24 -134.67 36.02
C SER A 13 -36.93 -134.72 35.24
N HIS A 14 -35.98 -133.86 35.61
CA HIS A 14 -34.63 -133.87 35.07
C HIS A 14 -33.91 -135.18 35.44
N LEU A 15 -33.75 -136.08 34.48
CA LEU A 15 -32.64 -137.03 34.53
C LEU A 15 -31.35 -136.25 34.23
N ALA A 16 -30.47 -136.09 35.22
CA ALA A 16 -29.15 -135.55 34.94
C ALA A 16 -28.29 -136.60 34.22
N PRO A 17 -27.35 -136.22 33.34
CA PRO A 17 -26.41 -137.15 32.72
C PRO A 17 -25.61 -137.97 33.75
N ASP A 18 -25.30 -137.37 34.90
CA ASP A 18 -24.65 -138.04 36.04
C ASP A 18 -25.52 -139.13 36.70
N ASP A 19 -26.84 -138.96 36.75
CA ASP A 19 -27.75 -139.98 37.31
C ASP A 19 -27.83 -141.19 36.38
N VAL A 20 -27.87 -140.94 35.07
CA VAL A 20 -27.81 -141.96 34.01
C VAL A 20 -26.50 -142.76 34.08
N ALA A 21 -25.38 -142.10 34.36
CA ALA A 21 -24.08 -142.75 34.50
C ALA A 21 -23.93 -143.59 35.79
N ARG A 22 -24.79 -143.39 36.80
CA ARG A 22 -24.68 -144.01 38.13
C ARG A 22 -25.77 -145.04 38.43
N HIS A 23 -26.76 -145.22 37.55
CA HIS A 23 -27.88 -146.13 37.79
C HIS A 23 -27.46 -147.61 37.81
N SER A 24 -27.70 -148.29 38.94
CA SER A 24 -27.48 -149.73 39.11
C SER A 24 -28.78 -150.51 38.98
N PHE A 25 -28.74 -151.69 38.35
CA PHE A 25 -29.89 -152.58 38.19
C PHE A 25 -29.76 -153.83 39.06
N GLY A 26 -30.88 -154.40 39.49
CA GLY A 26 -30.97 -155.67 40.20
C GLY A 26 -30.50 -156.86 39.33
N SER A 27 -29.90 -157.87 39.98
CA SER A 27 -29.36 -159.05 39.30
C SER A 27 -30.23 -160.29 39.50
N VAL A 28 -30.67 -160.89 38.39
CA VAL A 28 -31.32 -162.20 38.31
C VAL A 28 -30.24 -163.29 38.14
N ARG A 29 -30.61 -164.57 38.30
CA ARG A 29 -29.72 -165.75 38.23
C ARG A 29 -28.92 -165.92 36.91
N ARG A 30 -29.10 -165.02 35.92
CA ARG A 30 -28.30 -164.96 34.69
C ARG A 30 -28.25 -163.56 34.03
N GLY A 31 -27.98 -162.51 34.81
CA GLY A 31 -27.79 -161.12 34.31
C GLY A 31 -28.57 -160.08 35.09
N PHE A 32 -28.60 -158.83 34.62
CA PHE A 32 -29.48 -157.78 35.17
C PHE A 32 -30.96 -158.03 34.84
N ASP A 33 -31.90 -157.45 35.60
CA ASP A 33 -33.33 -157.56 35.30
C ASP A 33 -33.68 -156.78 34.00
N PRO A 34 -34.17 -157.46 32.95
CA PRO A 34 -34.45 -156.83 31.67
C PRO A 34 -35.67 -155.91 31.69
N ASN A 35 -36.51 -155.95 32.74
CA ASN A 35 -37.67 -155.08 32.89
C ASN A 35 -37.26 -153.75 33.53
N GLU A 36 -36.42 -153.79 34.56
CA GLU A 36 -35.88 -152.60 35.23
C GLU A 36 -35.00 -151.78 34.26
N VAL A 37 -34.10 -152.46 33.53
CA VAL A 37 -33.28 -151.83 32.48
C VAL A 37 -34.17 -151.20 31.40
N ARG A 38 -35.25 -151.86 30.98
CA ARG A 38 -36.18 -151.31 29.97
C ARG A 38 -36.93 -150.08 30.48
N ALA A 39 -37.50 -150.14 31.68
CA ALA A 39 -38.21 -149.00 32.29
C ALA A 39 -37.28 -147.79 32.45
N TYR A 40 -36.01 -148.02 32.82
CA TYR A 40 -35.04 -146.94 32.93
C TYR A 40 -34.66 -146.34 31.57
N LEU A 41 -34.41 -147.18 30.55
CA LEU A 41 -34.17 -146.71 29.18
C LEU A 41 -35.37 -145.97 28.57
N GLU A 42 -36.60 -146.37 28.90
CA GLU A 42 -37.82 -145.66 28.51
C GLU A 42 -37.92 -144.29 29.20
N SER A 43 -37.49 -144.17 30.47
CA SER A 43 -37.40 -142.90 31.18
C SER A 43 -36.33 -141.96 30.58
N ILE A 44 -35.15 -142.49 30.22
CA ILE A 44 -34.11 -141.74 29.50
C ILE A 44 -34.63 -141.28 28.13
N ALA A 45 -35.30 -142.17 27.39
CA ALA A 45 -35.88 -141.84 26.10
C ALA A 45 -37.02 -140.81 26.21
N ALA A 46 -37.74 -140.72 27.34
CA ALA A 46 -38.67 -139.64 27.61
C ALA A 46 -37.93 -138.32 27.93
N GLY A 47 -36.92 -138.35 28.80
CA GLY A 47 -36.10 -137.18 29.14
C GLY A 47 -35.38 -136.55 27.93
N LEU A 48 -34.74 -137.37 27.10
CA LEU A 48 -34.07 -136.91 25.87
C LEU A 48 -35.05 -136.32 24.85
N ARG A 49 -36.27 -136.88 24.73
CA ARG A 49 -37.33 -136.28 23.90
C ARG A 49 -37.78 -134.93 24.45
N GLY A 50 -37.94 -134.80 25.77
CA GLY A 50 -38.28 -133.53 26.42
C GLY A 50 -37.19 -132.45 26.26
N LEU A 51 -35.91 -132.84 26.33
CA LEU A 51 -34.79 -131.93 26.08
C LEU A 51 -34.73 -131.50 24.60
N ALA A 52 -34.85 -132.43 23.65
CA ALA A 52 -34.84 -132.12 22.22
C ALA A 52 -36.04 -131.24 21.80
N GLU A 53 -37.20 -131.40 22.42
CA GLU A 53 -38.36 -130.53 22.17
C GLU A 53 -38.16 -129.13 22.75
N ARG A 54 -37.57 -129.03 23.95
CA ARG A 54 -37.23 -127.73 24.56
C ARG A 54 -36.10 -127.02 23.80
N GLU A 55 -35.14 -127.76 23.24
CA GLU A 55 -34.10 -127.22 22.36
C GLU A 55 -34.72 -126.64 21.07
N ARG A 56 -35.65 -127.36 20.42
CA ARG A 56 -36.43 -126.83 19.28
C ARG A 56 -37.19 -125.58 19.65
N GLN A 57 -37.89 -125.58 20.80
CA GLN A 57 -38.63 -124.41 21.27
C GLN A 57 -37.71 -123.21 21.46
N LEU A 58 -36.55 -123.37 22.12
CA LEU A 58 -35.59 -122.28 22.35
C LEU A 58 -34.95 -121.78 21.04
N LEU A 59 -34.65 -122.68 20.10
CA LEU A 59 -34.16 -122.29 18.76
C LEU A 59 -35.25 -121.56 17.95
N GLN A 60 -36.51 -121.93 18.12
CA GLN A 60 -37.63 -121.23 17.48
C GLN A 60 -37.91 -119.87 18.13
N GLU A 61 -37.88 -119.77 19.46
CA GLU A 61 -37.99 -118.49 20.19
C GLU A 61 -36.83 -117.54 19.87
N LEU A 62 -35.61 -118.06 19.69
CA LEU A 62 -34.45 -117.32 19.21
C LEU A 62 -34.65 -116.87 17.76
N SER A 63 -35.04 -117.78 16.86
CA SER A 63 -35.34 -117.45 15.45
C SER A 63 -36.42 -116.38 15.33
N ASP A 64 -37.47 -116.44 16.16
CA ASP A 64 -38.53 -115.43 16.19
C ASP A 64 -38.03 -114.09 16.76
N ALA A 65 -37.08 -114.10 17.71
CA ALA A 65 -36.46 -112.88 18.24
C ALA A 65 -35.50 -112.23 17.23
N GLU A 66 -34.64 -113.02 16.58
CA GLU A 66 -33.76 -112.57 15.49
C GLU A 66 -34.58 -112.08 14.29
N HIS A 67 -35.68 -112.76 13.94
CA HIS A 67 -36.57 -112.33 12.87
C HIS A 67 -37.25 -111.00 13.20
N ARG A 68 -37.71 -110.78 14.44
CA ARG A 68 -38.25 -109.49 14.91
C ARG A 68 -37.19 -108.37 14.95
N ALA A 69 -35.93 -108.70 15.26
CA ALA A 69 -34.83 -107.73 15.27
C ALA A 69 -34.39 -107.33 13.85
N ALA A 70 -34.41 -108.28 12.90
CA ALA A 70 -34.13 -108.04 11.48
C ALA A 70 -35.30 -107.38 10.74
N HIS A 71 -36.53 -107.61 11.19
CA HIS A 71 -37.76 -107.03 10.63
C HIS A 71 -38.52 -106.24 11.71
N PRO A 72 -37.96 -105.12 12.20
CA PRO A 72 -38.64 -104.28 13.17
C PRO A 72 -39.95 -103.75 12.58
N VAL A 73 -41.04 -103.86 13.34
CA VAL A 73 -42.32 -103.26 12.96
C VAL A 73 -42.20 -101.76 13.15
N LEU A 74 -41.87 -101.05 12.06
CA LEU A 74 -41.78 -99.60 12.03
C LEU A 74 -43.19 -98.99 12.02
N ASP A 75 -43.73 -98.74 13.21
CA ASP A 75 -44.96 -97.96 13.35
C ASP A 75 -44.68 -96.44 13.28
N GLU A 76 -45.70 -95.70 12.85
CA GLU A 76 -45.65 -94.25 12.70
C GLU A 76 -45.20 -93.48 13.97
N PRO A 77 -45.64 -93.83 15.20
CA PRO A 77 -45.16 -93.16 16.41
C PRO A 77 -43.68 -93.45 16.72
N THR A 78 -43.14 -94.66 16.48
CA THR A 78 -41.72 -94.93 16.72
C THR A 78 -40.84 -94.21 15.71
N LEU A 79 -41.24 -94.19 14.42
CA LEU A 79 -40.50 -93.45 13.40
C LEU A 79 -40.49 -91.93 13.66
N THR A 80 -41.64 -91.35 14.04
CA THR A 80 -41.72 -89.92 14.34
C THR A 80 -40.98 -89.55 15.62
N ALA A 81 -40.96 -90.41 16.65
CA ALA A 81 -40.16 -90.19 17.85
C ALA A 81 -38.63 -90.28 17.58
N ALA A 82 -38.19 -91.25 16.78
CA ALA A 82 -36.78 -91.37 16.38
C ALA A 82 -36.33 -90.17 15.53
N LEU A 83 -37.15 -89.77 14.54
CA LEU A 83 -36.91 -88.60 13.70
C LEU A 83 -36.90 -87.31 14.53
N GLY A 84 -37.82 -87.15 15.48
CA GLY A 84 -37.84 -86.03 16.43
C GLY A 84 -36.58 -85.96 17.31
N THR A 85 -36.05 -87.11 17.71
CA THR A 85 -34.82 -87.19 18.53
C THR A 85 -33.59 -86.77 17.72
N GLU A 86 -33.41 -87.31 16.50
CA GLU A 86 -32.26 -86.95 15.67
C GLU A 86 -32.37 -85.55 15.06
N THR A 87 -33.57 -85.05 14.74
CA THR A 87 -33.72 -83.64 14.33
C THR A 87 -33.43 -82.67 15.48
N ALA A 88 -33.85 -82.97 16.72
CA ALA A 88 -33.45 -82.19 17.89
C ALA A 88 -31.93 -82.22 18.12
N ARG A 89 -31.29 -83.37 17.89
CA ARG A 89 -29.83 -83.54 17.97
C ARG A 89 -29.07 -82.70 16.95
N VAL A 90 -29.52 -82.72 15.69
CA VAL A 90 -28.95 -81.92 14.60
C VAL A 90 -29.15 -80.42 14.87
N LEU A 91 -30.33 -80.00 15.33
CA LEU A 91 -30.60 -78.62 15.72
C LEU A 91 -29.71 -78.16 16.89
N HIS A 92 -29.52 -79.01 17.91
CA HIS A 92 -28.65 -78.68 19.04
C HIS A 92 -27.20 -78.49 18.60
N SER A 93 -26.64 -79.42 17.82
CA SER A 93 -25.28 -79.31 17.29
C SER A 93 -25.11 -78.11 16.35
N ALA A 94 -26.12 -77.79 15.53
CA ALA A 94 -26.12 -76.59 14.70
C ALA A 94 -26.14 -75.29 15.54
N HIS A 95 -26.87 -75.27 16.67
CA HIS A 95 -26.86 -74.15 17.61
C HIS A 95 -25.53 -74.03 18.38
N GLU A 96 -24.90 -75.13 18.77
CA GLU A 96 -23.56 -75.12 19.39
C GLU A 96 -22.50 -74.54 18.44
N VAL A 97 -22.46 -75.03 17.18
CA VAL A 97 -21.54 -74.50 16.16
C VAL A 97 -21.84 -73.03 15.83
N ALA A 98 -23.11 -72.63 15.76
CA ALA A 98 -23.47 -71.22 15.56
C ALA A 98 -23.02 -70.33 16.73
N ALA A 99 -23.14 -70.81 17.98
CA ALA A 99 -22.68 -70.09 19.16
C ALA A 99 -21.14 -69.98 19.21
N GLU A 100 -20.41 -71.04 18.83
CA GLU A 100 -18.94 -70.99 18.68
C GLU A 100 -18.51 -70.00 17.59
N MET A 101 -19.20 -69.99 16.44
CA MET A 101 -18.93 -69.05 15.35
C MET A 101 -19.17 -67.58 15.77
N VAL A 102 -20.22 -67.30 16.54
CA VAL A 102 -20.51 -65.96 17.08
C VAL A 102 -19.45 -65.57 18.12
N ALA A 103 -19.16 -66.42 19.11
CA ALA A 103 -18.15 -66.12 20.13
C ALA A 103 -16.76 -65.89 19.51
N LYS A 104 -16.42 -66.63 18.45
CA LYS A 104 -15.17 -66.44 17.70
C LYS A 104 -15.15 -65.14 16.90
N SER A 105 -16.23 -64.78 16.20
CA SER A 105 -16.28 -63.54 15.42
C SER A 105 -16.34 -62.30 16.32
N GLU A 106 -17.01 -62.38 17.47
CA GLU A 106 -16.95 -61.35 18.52
C GLU A 106 -15.53 -61.19 19.08
N ALA A 107 -14.82 -62.28 19.36
CA ALA A 107 -13.43 -62.22 19.84
C ALA A 107 -12.50 -61.61 18.78
N GLU A 108 -12.65 -61.98 17.50
CA GLU A 108 -11.85 -61.43 16.39
C GLU A 108 -12.17 -59.96 16.11
N ALA A 109 -13.45 -59.57 16.14
CA ALA A 109 -13.86 -58.17 16.02
C ALA A 109 -13.33 -57.31 17.17
N ASN A 110 -13.37 -57.82 18.42
CA ASN A 110 -12.77 -57.12 19.55
C ASN A 110 -11.24 -56.97 19.41
N ARG A 111 -10.55 -57.99 18.87
CA ARG A 111 -9.10 -57.92 18.59
C ARG A 111 -8.78 -56.84 17.55
N LEU A 112 -9.51 -56.82 16.44
CA LEU A 112 -9.37 -55.78 15.39
C LEU A 112 -9.70 -54.38 15.93
N LEU A 113 -10.69 -54.25 16.82
CA LEU A 113 -11.02 -52.98 17.48
C LEU A 113 -9.97 -52.52 18.49
N THR A 114 -9.21 -53.42 19.12
CA THR A 114 -8.04 -53.03 19.93
C THR A 114 -6.85 -52.66 19.06
N GLU A 115 -6.52 -53.47 18.04
CA GLU A 115 -5.44 -53.20 17.08
C GLU A 115 -5.62 -51.82 16.40
N ALA A 116 -6.81 -51.52 15.89
CA ALA A 116 -7.11 -50.23 15.26
C ALA A 116 -7.11 -49.04 16.24
N ARG A 117 -7.45 -49.25 17.53
CA ARG A 117 -7.37 -48.19 18.55
C ARG A 117 -5.92 -47.86 18.91
N GLU A 118 -5.07 -48.88 19.01
CA GLU A 118 -3.64 -48.71 19.25
C GLU A 118 -2.95 -48.02 18.06
N GLU A 119 -3.31 -48.38 16.83
CA GLU A 119 -2.82 -47.70 15.62
C GLU A 119 -3.27 -46.21 15.56
N ILE A 120 -4.54 -45.92 15.87
CA ILE A 120 -5.04 -44.53 15.93
C ILE A 120 -4.32 -43.72 17.03
N GLN A 121 -4.06 -44.31 18.20
CA GLN A 121 -3.31 -43.65 19.27
C GLN A 121 -1.85 -43.41 18.87
N HIS A 122 -1.19 -44.39 18.23
CA HIS A 122 0.18 -44.26 17.76
C HIS A 122 0.31 -43.20 16.67
N SER A 123 -0.62 -43.18 15.70
CA SER A 123 -0.70 -42.18 14.64
C SER A 123 -0.88 -40.77 15.22
N ARG A 124 -1.81 -40.58 16.16
CA ARG A 124 -2.01 -39.30 16.86
C ARG A 124 -0.77 -38.83 17.59
N ALA A 125 -0.12 -39.70 18.38
CA ALA A 125 1.11 -39.37 19.07
C ALA A 125 2.26 -38.98 18.12
N GLN A 126 2.37 -39.63 16.94
CA GLN A 126 3.32 -39.21 15.91
C GLN A 126 2.98 -37.84 15.30
N THR A 127 1.69 -37.54 15.05
CA THR A 127 1.29 -36.22 14.52
C THR A 127 1.47 -35.10 15.55
N GLU A 128 1.13 -35.36 16.81
CA GLU A 128 1.32 -34.41 17.93
C GLU A 128 2.81 -34.12 18.14
N ALA A 129 3.68 -35.14 18.09
CA ALA A 129 5.13 -34.96 18.18
C ALA A 129 5.70 -34.13 17.02
N ARG A 130 5.28 -34.38 15.77
CA ARG A 130 5.72 -33.59 14.60
C ARG A 130 5.23 -32.15 14.65
N LEU A 131 3.99 -31.92 15.09
CA LEU A 131 3.46 -30.56 15.27
C LEU A 131 4.20 -29.81 16.38
N ALA A 132 4.56 -30.49 17.49
CA ALA A 132 5.38 -29.92 18.55
C ALA A 132 6.81 -29.58 18.07
N GLU A 133 7.40 -30.43 17.23
CA GLU A 133 8.70 -30.19 16.60
C GLU A 133 8.65 -28.97 15.66
N GLN A 134 7.67 -28.92 14.74
CA GLN A 134 7.49 -27.80 13.80
C GLN A 134 7.12 -26.47 14.49
N THR A 135 6.36 -26.50 15.60
CA THR A 135 6.08 -25.29 16.39
C THR A 135 7.34 -24.81 17.10
N ALA A 136 8.14 -25.70 17.70
CA ALA A 136 9.42 -25.31 18.31
C ALA A 136 10.43 -24.78 17.28
N GLU A 137 10.51 -25.35 16.07
CA GLU A 137 11.34 -24.84 14.98
C GLU A 137 10.89 -23.45 14.49
N SER A 138 9.59 -23.24 14.31
CA SER A 138 9.05 -21.94 13.86
C SER A 138 9.10 -20.86 14.94
N GLU A 139 8.91 -21.19 16.21
CA GLU A 139 9.18 -20.28 17.35
C GLU A 139 10.67 -19.90 17.42
N ALA A 140 11.58 -20.86 17.26
CA ALA A 140 13.02 -20.59 17.25
C ALA A 140 13.44 -19.72 16.06
N ALA A 141 12.87 -19.95 14.86
CA ALA A 141 13.11 -19.11 13.69
C ALA A 141 12.54 -17.69 13.87
N ALA A 142 11.34 -17.57 14.45
CA ALA A 142 10.72 -16.28 14.76
C ALA A 142 11.49 -15.49 15.82
N GLN A 143 12.10 -16.16 16.81
CA GLN A 143 12.98 -15.50 17.78
C GLN A 143 14.29 -15.05 17.13
N GLN A 144 14.94 -15.90 16.31
CA GLN A 144 16.15 -15.51 15.58
C GLN A 144 15.91 -14.32 14.63
N LEU A 145 14.71 -14.19 14.05
CA LEU A 145 14.34 -13.02 13.25
C LEU A 145 14.25 -11.76 14.12
N ARG A 146 13.57 -11.82 15.27
CA ARG A 146 13.47 -10.69 16.23
C ARG A 146 14.85 -10.26 16.73
N ASP A 147 15.67 -11.21 17.18
CA ASP A 147 17.03 -10.94 17.62
C ASP A 147 17.84 -10.25 16.52
N ARG A 148 17.64 -10.63 15.25
CA ARG A 148 18.31 -10.01 14.10
C ARG A 148 17.80 -8.59 13.82
N THR A 149 16.49 -8.36 13.82
CA THR A 149 15.90 -7.03 13.61
C THR A 149 16.26 -6.07 14.73
N ASP A 150 16.29 -6.53 15.98
CA ASP A 150 16.65 -5.72 17.14
C ASP A 150 18.13 -5.30 17.09
N ASN A 151 19.04 -6.24 16.76
CA ASN A 151 20.45 -5.92 16.54
C ASN A 151 20.67 -4.97 15.34
N GLN A 152 19.90 -5.13 14.25
CA GLN A 152 19.93 -4.21 13.11
C GLN A 152 19.42 -2.80 13.49
N ALA A 153 18.34 -2.71 14.27
CA ALA A 153 17.80 -1.44 14.76
C ALA A 153 18.77 -0.73 15.71
N VAL A 154 19.40 -1.45 16.64
CA VAL A 154 20.46 -0.91 17.50
C VAL A 154 21.63 -0.40 16.66
N THR A 155 22.10 -1.18 15.67
CA THR A 155 23.20 -0.77 14.79
C THR A 155 22.86 0.50 14.00
N ARG A 156 21.67 0.56 13.38
CA ARG A 156 21.18 1.75 12.64
C ARG A 156 21.05 2.98 13.55
N LEU A 157 20.63 2.81 14.81
CA LEU A 157 20.57 3.90 15.79
C LEU A 157 21.95 4.35 16.27
N GLU A 158 22.97 3.49 16.22
CA GLU A 158 24.35 3.87 16.54
C GLU A 158 25.03 4.60 15.37
N THR A 159 24.83 4.18 14.12
CA THR A 159 25.37 4.91 12.94
C THR A 159 24.71 6.28 12.80
N ALA A 160 23.38 6.37 12.86
CA ALA A 160 22.66 7.65 12.78
C ALA A 160 23.04 8.64 13.89
N ARG A 161 23.45 8.15 15.07
CA ARG A 161 24.00 9.00 16.15
C ARG A 161 25.40 9.51 15.80
N GLN A 162 26.27 8.66 15.27
CA GLN A 162 27.63 9.05 14.85
C GLN A 162 27.58 10.08 13.72
N GLU A 163 26.74 9.83 12.69
CA GLU A 163 26.48 10.77 11.59
C GLU A 163 25.95 12.12 12.09
N ALA A 164 24.99 12.12 13.02
CA ALA A 164 24.48 13.35 13.64
C ALA A 164 25.54 14.09 14.48
N GLU A 165 26.42 13.37 15.20
CA GLU A 165 27.53 13.99 15.93
C GLU A 165 28.58 14.59 14.98
N GLU A 166 28.91 13.92 13.88
CA GLU A 166 29.82 14.43 12.85
C GLU A 166 29.26 15.68 12.15
N LEU A 167 27.99 15.66 11.73
CA LEU A 167 27.30 16.83 11.16
C LEU A 167 27.28 18.00 12.15
N LEU A 168 27.04 17.74 13.44
CA LEU A 168 27.11 18.76 14.49
C LEU A 168 28.53 19.30 14.73
N VAL A 169 29.59 18.52 14.47
CA VAL A 169 30.98 19.02 14.49
C VAL A 169 31.25 19.90 13.27
N GLN A 170 30.90 19.43 12.06
CA GLN A 170 31.08 20.16 10.80
C GLN A 170 30.36 21.51 10.82
N ALA A 171 29.09 21.54 11.23
CA ALA A 171 28.31 22.78 11.34
C ALA A 171 28.92 23.77 12.33
N ARG A 172 29.46 23.29 13.47
CA ARG A 172 30.16 24.14 14.46
C ARG A 172 31.46 24.71 13.91
N GLU A 173 32.16 23.99 13.03
CA GLU A 173 33.38 24.46 12.37
C GLU A 173 33.07 25.51 11.29
N GLN A 174 32.06 25.25 10.44
CA GLN A 174 31.56 26.23 9.46
C GLN A 174 31.13 27.54 10.14
N CYS A 175 30.33 27.48 11.22
CA CYS A 175 29.93 28.65 11.98
C CYS A 175 31.13 29.43 12.57
N ARG A 176 32.23 28.76 12.93
CA ARG A 176 33.46 29.43 13.39
C ARG A 176 34.15 30.15 12.25
N SER A 177 34.34 29.51 11.09
CA SER A 177 34.94 30.15 9.90
C SER A 177 34.17 31.41 9.51
N MET A 178 32.84 31.31 9.38
CA MET A 178 31.98 32.45 9.05
C MET A 178 32.11 33.61 10.05
N VAL A 179 32.23 33.32 11.34
CA VAL A 179 32.41 34.33 12.40
C VAL A 179 33.79 34.98 12.33
N ASP A 180 34.86 34.22 12.07
CA ASP A 180 36.21 34.76 11.94
C ASP A 180 36.40 35.55 10.63
N GLU A 181 35.78 35.12 9.54
CA GLU A 181 35.70 35.85 8.27
C GLU A 181 34.95 37.18 8.44
N ALA A 182 33.80 37.18 9.11
CA ALA A 182 33.02 38.37 9.42
C ALA A 182 33.79 39.35 10.34
N GLN A 183 34.52 38.84 11.33
CA GLN A 183 35.43 39.64 12.16
C GLN A 183 36.58 40.23 11.31
N GLY A 184 37.19 39.44 10.42
CA GLY A 184 38.24 39.89 9.50
C GLY A 184 37.77 40.93 8.47
N LEU A 185 36.52 40.83 8.00
CA LEU A 185 35.87 41.86 7.18
C LEU A 185 35.64 43.15 7.99
N ARG A 186 35.04 43.04 9.19
CA ARG A 186 34.82 44.17 10.11
C ARG A 186 36.12 44.89 10.46
N ALA A 187 37.20 44.15 10.74
CA ALA A 187 38.51 44.72 11.05
C ALA A 187 39.07 45.53 9.86
N ARG A 188 38.98 45.00 8.63
CA ARG A 188 39.37 45.72 7.40
C ARG A 188 38.55 47.00 7.19
N VAL A 189 37.23 46.93 7.29
CA VAL A 189 36.33 48.09 7.14
C VAL A 189 36.63 49.17 8.19
N LEU A 190 36.84 48.80 9.45
CA LEU A 190 37.21 49.76 10.51
C LEU A 190 38.59 50.39 10.28
N ALA A 191 39.56 49.62 9.79
CA ALA A 191 40.88 50.15 9.43
C ALA A 191 40.77 51.17 8.29
N ASP A 192 40.05 50.85 7.22
CA ASP A 192 39.83 51.76 6.09
C ASP A 192 39.02 53.01 6.46
N LEU A 193 37.98 52.88 7.27
CA LEU A 193 37.25 54.04 7.81
C LEU A 193 38.16 54.92 8.68
N SER A 194 39.10 54.34 9.45
CA SER A 194 40.09 55.11 10.21
C SER A 194 41.08 55.84 9.29
N LYS A 195 41.49 55.21 8.19
CA LYS A 195 42.39 55.77 7.17
C LYS A 195 41.71 56.93 6.42
N ARG A 196 40.49 56.73 5.94
CA ARG A 196 39.65 57.76 5.31
C ARG A 196 39.41 58.93 6.27
N ARG A 197 39.09 58.66 7.55
CA ARG A 197 38.93 59.69 8.59
C ARG A 197 40.19 60.54 8.74
N LYS A 198 41.38 59.92 8.83
CA LYS A 198 42.67 60.64 8.93
C LYS A 198 42.95 61.52 7.72
N VAL A 199 42.70 61.03 6.50
CA VAL A 199 42.85 61.83 5.26
C VAL A 199 41.89 63.02 5.25
N LEU A 200 40.61 62.81 5.57
CA LEU A 200 39.62 63.89 5.65
C LEU A 200 39.98 64.94 6.73
N HIS A 201 40.51 64.52 7.89
CA HIS A 201 40.98 65.47 8.91
C HIS A 201 42.19 66.29 8.41
N ALA A 202 43.16 65.65 7.74
CA ALA A 202 44.30 66.37 7.14
C ALA A 202 43.84 67.39 6.07
N GLN A 203 42.86 67.03 5.24
CA GLN A 203 42.24 67.95 4.28
C GLN A 203 41.50 69.10 4.96
N ILE A 204 40.77 68.85 6.06
CA ILE A 204 40.10 69.89 6.84
C ILE A 204 41.12 70.88 7.45
N GLU A 205 42.23 70.40 8.01
CA GLU A 205 43.27 71.31 8.53
C GLU A 205 44.02 72.05 7.41
N GLN A 206 44.23 71.44 6.24
CA GLN A 206 44.76 72.13 5.06
C GLN A 206 43.82 73.25 4.59
N LEU A 207 42.51 73.01 4.56
CA LEU A 207 41.50 74.02 4.21
C LEU A 207 41.38 75.13 5.27
N ARG A 208 41.53 74.81 6.57
CA ARG A 208 41.59 75.81 7.65
C ARG A 208 42.81 76.71 7.52
N ALA A 209 44.01 76.13 7.39
CA ALA A 209 45.25 76.87 7.18
C ALA A 209 45.23 77.69 5.87
N GLY A 210 44.63 77.16 4.80
CA GLY A 210 44.40 77.89 3.56
C GLY A 210 43.47 79.10 3.74
N ARG A 211 42.34 78.91 4.43
CA ARG A 211 41.40 79.99 4.78
C ARG A 211 42.04 81.04 5.70
N GLU A 212 42.88 80.64 6.65
CA GLU A 212 43.58 81.54 7.55
C GLU A 212 44.61 82.40 6.80
N ARG A 213 45.40 81.82 5.89
CA ARG A 213 46.26 82.59 4.98
C ARG A 213 45.47 83.53 4.07
N LEU A 214 44.31 83.12 3.58
CA LEU A 214 43.43 83.99 2.79
C LEU A 214 42.84 85.14 3.63
N ALA A 215 42.55 84.90 4.91
CA ALA A 215 42.11 85.96 5.82
C ALA A 215 43.25 86.94 6.18
N GLU A 216 44.49 86.44 6.27
CA GLU A 216 45.71 87.23 6.45
C GLU A 216 46.00 88.10 5.22
N THR A 217 46.03 87.52 4.00
CA THR A 217 46.27 88.31 2.78
C THR A 217 45.16 89.32 2.49
N VAL A 218 43.89 89.03 2.81
CA VAL A 218 42.81 90.01 2.71
C VAL A 218 42.97 91.16 3.72
N GLN A 219 43.50 90.89 4.93
CA GLN A 219 43.83 91.93 5.90
C GLN A 219 45.04 92.78 5.46
N ASP A 220 46.04 92.18 4.83
CA ASP A 220 47.21 92.90 4.32
C ASP A 220 46.88 93.71 3.06
N VAL A 221 46.08 93.18 2.14
CA VAL A 221 45.53 93.95 1.00
C VAL A 221 44.71 95.13 1.51
N ARG A 222 43.84 94.93 2.51
CA ARG A 222 43.11 96.02 3.15
C ARG A 222 44.07 97.07 3.74
N ARG A 223 45.07 96.66 4.53
CA ARG A 223 46.04 97.58 5.14
C ARG A 223 46.84 98.36 4.08
N SER A 224 47.14 97.74 2.94
CA SER A 224 47.78 98.40 1.80
C SER A 224 46.84 99.43 1.14
N VAL A 225 45.55 99.11 0.99
CA VAL A 225 44.53 100.05 0.48
C VAL A 225 44.32 101.22 1.45
N ASP A 226 44.25 100.95 2.75
CA ASP A 226 44.13 101.98 3.80
C ASP A 226 45.35 102.95 3.74
N VAL A 227 46.58 102.43 3.58
CA VAL A 227 47.81 103.25 3.39
C VAL A 227 47.78 104.05 2.09
N ILE A 228 47.34 103.46 0.97
CA ILE A 228 47.23 104.17 -0.33
C ILE A 228 46.19 105.29 -0.24
N ALA A 229 45.12 105.11 0.53
CA ALA A 229 44.14 106.16 0.78
C ALA A 229 44.73 107.30 1.63
N ASP A 230 45.44 107.00 2.71
CA ASP A 230 46.13 107.99 3.54
C ASP A 230 47.19 108.78 2.73
N ASP A 231 47.99 108.10 1.91
CA ASP A 231 48.97 108.73 1.00
C ASP A 231 48.30 109.64 -0.05
N LEU A 232 47.11 109.25 -0.54
CA LEU A 232 46.32 110.03 -1.49
C LEU A 232 45.71 111.28 -0.84
N PHE A 233 45.13 111.18 0.36
CA PHE A 233 44.66 112.35 1.11
C PHE A 233 45.83 113.29 1.46
N ALA A 234 46.97 112.74 1.88
CA ALA A 234 48.18 113.53 2.11
C ALA A 234 48.72 114.15 0.80
N ALA A 235 48.49 113.55 -0.36
CA ALA A 235 48.80 114.15 -1.66
C ALA A 235 47.82 115.26 -2.04
N GLU A 236 46.53 115.11 -1.74
CA GLU A 236 45.50 116.14 -1.93
C GLU A 236 45.79 117.38 -1.06
N ASP A 237 46.06 117.19 0.24
CA ASP A 237 46.44 118.30 1.14
C ASP A 237 47.74 119.00 0.69
N ARG A 238 48.74 118.24 0.23
CA ARG A 238 49.97 118.83 -0.36
C ARG A 238 49.68 119.61 -1.65
N ALA A 239 48.86 119.07 -2.55
CA ALA A 239 48.48 119.73 -3.79
C ALA A 239 47.66 121.00 -3.52
N ARG A 240 46.76 120.96 -2.54
CA ARG A 240 46.00 122.12 -2.06
C ARG A 240 46.92 123.17 -1.45
N LEU A 241 47.84 122.80 -0.56
CA LEU A 241 48.80 123.75 0.02
C LEU A 241 49.73 124.37 -1.04
N ALA A 242 50.11 123.59 -2.06
CA ALA A 242 50.86 124.10 -3.21
C ALA A 242 50.01 125.06 -4.08
N ALA A 243 48.73 124.76 -4.30
CA ALA A 243 47.80 125.65 -5.01
C ALA A 243 47.50 126.94 -4.22
N GLU A 244 47.34 126.86 -2.89
CA GLU A 244 47.23 128.02 -2.01
C GLU A 244 48.52 128.86 -1.98
N ALA A 245 49.70 128.24 -2.11
CA ALA A 245 50.97 128.94 -2.22
C ALA A 245 51.12 129.64 -3.58
N ALA A 246 50.87 128.94 -4.69
CA ALA A 246 50.86 129.50 -6.03
C ALA A 246 49.80 130.60 -6.20
N GLY A 247 48.66 130.49 -5.50
CA GLY A 247 47.64 131.55 -5.43
C GLY A 247 48.12 132.82 -4.74
N ARG A 248 48.99 132.72 -3.72
CA ARG A 248 49.65 133.88 -3.10
C ARG A 248 50.72 134.46 -4.02
N GLU A 249 51.54 133.61 -4.64
CA GLU A 249 52.57 134.01 -5.62
C GLU A 249 51.97 134.69 -6.88
N ALA A 250 50.75 134.33 -7.25
CA ALA A 250 49.98 135.01 -8.30
C ALA A 250 49.39 136.37 -7.85
N LEU A 251 49.13 136.57 -6.55
CA LEU A 251 48.63 137.83 -5.98
C LEU A 251 49.75 138.83 -5.67
N ASP A 252 50.95 138.35 -5.33
CA ASP A 252 52.15 139.19 -5.14
C ASP A 252 52.85 139.57 -6.47
N ARG A 253 52.32 139.14 -7.62
CA ARG A 253 52.82 139.52 -8.95
C ARG A 253 52.30 140.93 -9.32
N PRO A 254 53.18 141.93 -9.55
CA PRO A 254 52.75 143.28 -9.87
C PRO A 254 52.07 143.37 -11.25
N GLU A 255 51.03 144.20 -11.37
CA GLU A 255 50.38 144.50 -12.65
C GLU A 255 51.35 145.20 -13.61
N VAL A 256 51.59 144.60 -14.77
CA VAL A 256 52.41 145.16 -15.85
C VAL A 256 51.72 144.89 -17.19
N GLY A 257 51.55 145.95 -17.98
CA GLY A 257 51.05 145.88 -19.36
C GLY A 257 49.54 146.01 -19.49
N THR A 258 49.12 146.85 -20.43
CA THR A 258 47.75 146.86 -20.94
C THR A 258 47.53 145.67 -21.90
N PRO A 259 46.27 145.25 -22.18
CA PRO A 259 46.02 144.11 -23.06
C PRO A 259 46.62 144.22 -24.47
N GLU A 260 46.80 145.45 -24.99
CA GLU A 260 47.39 145.71 -26.31
C GLU A 260 48.92 145.47 -26.33
N GLU A 261 49.60 145.65 -25.19
CA GLU A 261 51.04 145.38 -25.03
C GLU A 261 51.30 143.87 -24.84
N MET A 262 50.39 143.16 -24.18
CA MET A 262 50.43 141.70 -24.08
C MET A 262 50.13 141.01 -25.42
N ALA A 263 49.19 141.55 -26.20
CA ALA A 263 48.86 141.02 -27.53
C ALA A 263 50.02 141.18 -28.53
N THR A 264 50.77 142.29 -28.45
CA THR A 264 51.90 142.55 -29.37
C THR A 264 53.14 141.71 -29.07
N LEU A 265 53.37 141.27 -27.83
CA LEU A 265 54.43 140.31 -27.52
C LEU A 265 54.11 138.89 -28.02
N LEU A 266 52.87 138.41 -27.85
CA LEU A 266 52.47 137.10 -28.35
C LEU A 266 52.54 137.02 -29.89
N LEU A 267 52.18 138.10 -30.59
CA LEU A 267 52.31 138.22 -32.05
C LEU A 267 53.75 138.45 -32.54
N ALA A 268 54.74 138.66 -31.65
CA ALA A 268 56.13 138.90 -32.02
C ALA A 268 56.98 137.62 -32.11
N GLU A 269 56.78 136.65 -31.20
CA GLU A 269 57.49 135.35 -31.26
C GLU A 269 56.76 134.27 -32.06
N GLU A 270 55.50 134.48 -32.46
CA GLU A 270 54.77 133.60 -33.40
C GLU A 270 55.26 133.71 -34.87
N THR A 271 56.49 134.21 -35.11
CA THR A 271 57.06 134.41 -36.46
C THR A 271 58.45 133.80 -36.73
N GLU A 272 59.11 133.17 -35.76
CA GLU A 272 60.20 132.20 -36.07
C GLU A 272 59.63 130.82 -36.42
N ALA A 273 58.86 130.78 -37.52
CA ALA A 273 58.35 129.55 -38.10
C ALA A 273 58.85 129.40 -39.54
N ARG A 274 59.56 128.27 -39.82
CA ARG A 274 59.51 127.45 -41.05
C ARG A 274 60.86 126.87 -41.47
N SER A 275 60.93 125.54 -41.47
CA SER A 275 61.55 124.75 -42.54
C SER A 275 60.68 123.50 -42.78
N PRO A 276 60.60 122.97 -44.01
CA PRO A 276 59.31 122.45 -44.49
C PRO A 276 59.33 120.99 -45.00
N ASP A 277 58.13 120.51 -45.32
CA ASP A 277 57.81 119.35 -46.18
C ASP A 277 58.23 117.95 -45.67
N GLY A 278 57.56 116.85 -46.03
CA GLY A 278 56.30 116.73 -46.78
C GLY A 278 56.24 115.47 -47.65
N ASP A 279 55.19 114.64 -47.45
CA ASP A 279 54.83 113.45 -48.26
C ASP A 279 55.84 112.27 -48.28
N GLY A 280 55.46 111.13 -48.87
CA GLY A 280 56.44 110.23 -49.52
C GLY A 280 56.16 108.72 -49.51
N GLY A 281 56.20 108.10 -48.33
CA GLY A 281 56.09 106.63 -48.17
C GLY A 281 57.28 105.81 -48.72
N GLY A 282 57.22 104.48 -48.58
CA GLY A 282 58.10 103.53 -49.29
C GLY A 282 58.86 102.47 -48.44
N ALA A 283 58.51 101.20 -48.67
CA ALA A 283 59.37 100.00 -48.72
C ALA A 283 60.22 99.50 -47.51
N GLU A 284 59.81 98.32 -47.01
CA GLU A 284 60.58 97.04 -46.99
C GLU A 284 61.62 96.67 -45.89
N MET A 285 61.66 95.33 -45.70
CA MET A 285 62.68 94.43 -45.07
C MET A 285 62.69 94.31 -43.52
N GLU A 286 62.36 93.16 -42.87
CA GLU A 286 62.97 91.80 -42.82
C GLU A 286 64.38 91.75 -42.16
N VAL A 287 64.79 90.78 -41.31
CA VAL A 287 64.28 89.47 -40.83
C VAL A 287 64.57 89.40 -39.30
N GLY A 288 63.69 88.97 -38.37
CA GLY A 288 63.36 87.56 -37.98
C GLY A 288 64.47 86.90 -37.13
N ALA A 289 64.23 86.09 -36.08
CA ALA A 289 63.02 85.65 -35.36
C ALA A 289 63.43 85.38 -33.86
N GLU A 290 62.78 84.65 -32.94
CA GLU A 290 61.63 83.70 -32.88
C GLU A 290 61.23 83.49 -31.38
N GLY A 291 60.34 82.54 -31.04
CA GLY A 291 60.59 81.67 -29.87
C GLY A 291 59.66 81.66 -28.62
N VAL A 292 58.43 82.16 -28.65
CA VAL A 292 57.38 81.89 -27.60
C VAL A 292 55.95 81.94 -28.21
N PRO A 293 54.90 81.37 -27.56
CA PRO A 293 53.75 80.80 -28.29
C PRO A 293 52.43 81.60 -28.32
N GLU A 294 51.65 81.39 -29.39
CA GLU A 294 50.19 81.56 -29.52
C GLU A 294 49.58 80.24 -30.06
N VAL A 295 48.33 79.82 -29.83
CA VAL A 295 47.11 80.44 -29.26
C VAL A 295 46.28 81.32 -30.22
N VAL A 296 45.91 80.77 -31.39
CA VAL A 296 44.72 81.14 -32.18
C VAL A 296 44.11 79.84 -32.78
N GLY A 297 42.80 79.62 -32.93
CA GLY A 297 41.66 80.45 -32.51
C GLY A 297 40.67 80.80 -33.63
N THR A 298 40.01 79.82 -34.24
CA THR A 298 38.90 80.06 -35.19
C THR A 298 37.70 79.19 -34.86
N ALA A 299 36.52 79.81 -34.72
CA ALA A 299 35.25 79.10 -34.55
C ALA A 299 34.57 78.86 -35.90
N ASP A 300 33.96 77.69 -36.08
CA ASP A 300 32.57 77.58 -36.51
C ASP A 300 31.97 76.21 -36.09
N THR A 301 30.63 76.12 -36.16
CA THR A 301 29.75 74.93 -36.14
C THR A 301 29.74 73.95 -34.95
N SER A 302 28.58 73.96 -34.29
CA SER A 302 27.88 72.85 -33.60
C SER A 302 28.46 72.27 -32.31
N GLU A 303 27.72 72.50 -31.22
CA GLU A 303 27.78 71.73 -29.98
C GLU A 303 27.29 70.28 -30.19
N ALA A 304 28.01 69.31 -29.61
CA ALA A 304 27.50 67.99 -29.31
C ALA A 304 28.07 67.56 -27.95
N ILE A 305 27.30 67.75 -26.88
CA ILE A 305 27.71 67.37 -25.53
C ILE A 305 27.48 65.86 -25.37
N GLU A 306 28.57 65.10 -25.29
CA GLU A 306 28.51 63.65 -25.04
C GLU A 306 28.15 63.38 -23.57
N ALA A 307 26.84 63.41 -23.29
CA ALA A 307 26.27 63.07 -22.01
C ALA A 307 26.34 61.55 -21.76
N PRO A 308 26.46 61.09 -20.50
CA PRO A 308 26.52 59.66 -20.21
C PRO A 308 25.21 58.97 -20.58
N SER A 309 25.29 57.97 -21.45
CA SER A 309 24.17 57.11 -21.83
C SER A 309 23.55 56.47 -20.59
N ARG A 310 22.31 56.85 -20.28
CA ARG A 310 21.42 56.03 -19.47
C ARG A 310 20.90 54.90 -20.34
N GLU A 311 21.64 53.80 -20.41
CA GLU A 311 21.01 52.51 -20.62
C GLU A 311 20.15 52.25 -19.37
N ALA A 312 18.87 51.94 -19.58
CA ALA A 312 17.96 51.59 -18.51
C ALA A 312 18.01 50.07 -18.34
N ASP A 313 18.31 49.60 -17.12
CA ASP A 313 18.06 48.21 -16.76
C ASP A 313 16.55 47.94 -16.87
N GLU A 314 16.14 47.28 -17.96
CA GLU A 314 14.82 46.67 -18.03
C GLU A 314 14.75 45.53 -17.00
N SER A 315 13.66 45.46 -16.22
CA SER A 315 13.57 44.43 -15.20
C SER A 315 13.44 43.05 -15.86
N PRO A 316 14.06 41.98 -15.33
CA PRO A 316 13.89 40.62 -15.84
C PRO A 316 12.44 40.11 -15.80
N VAL A 317 11.55 40.84 -15.13
CA VAL A 317 10.14 40.51 -14.91
C VAL A 317 9.27 41.03 -16.06
N ASP A 318 9.55 42.22 -16.60
CA ASP A 318 8.74 42.83 -17.66
C ASP A 318 8.90 42.09 -19.00
N ALA A 319 10.12 41.66 -19.32
CA ALA A 319 10.39 40.81 -20.48
C ALA A 319 9.68 39.44 -20.40
N LEU A 320 9.49 38.91 -19.19
CA LEU A 320 8.75 37.65 -18.96
C LEU A 320 7.25 37.87 -19.19
N PHE A 321 6.67 38.94 -18.65
CA PHE A 321 5.26 39.28 -18.88
C PHE A 321 4.94 39.65 -20.34
N ALA A 322 5.87 40.27 -21.07
CA ALA A 322 5.72 40.49 -22.52
C ALA A 322 5.61 39.17 -23.28
N LYS A 323 6.44 38.17 -22.93
CA LYS A 323 6.44 36.85 -23.57
C LYS A 323 5.18 36.04 -23.27
N ILE A 324 4.67 36.12 -22.03
CA ILE A 324 3.39 35.50 -21.62
C ILE A 324 2.18 36.16 -22.32
N ARG A 325 2.24 37.48 -22.60
CA ARG A 325 1.17 38.19 -23.29
C ARG A 325 1.09 37.80 -24.78
N ALA A 326 2.23 37.79 -25.48
CA ALA A 326 2.30 37.38 -26.89
C ALA A 326 1.81 35.94 -27.10
N ALA A 327 2.21 35.00 -26.22
CA ALA A 327 1.78 33.59 -26.29
C ALA A 327 0.26 33.36 -26.07
N ARG A 328 -0.50 34.41 -25.71
CA ARG A 328 -1.95 34.35 -25.49
C ARG A 328 -2.78 35.00 -26.60
N GLU A 329 -2.14 35.69 -27.55
CA GLU A 329 -2.82 36.38 -28.66
C GLU A 329 -2.83 35.54 -29.95
N ASP A 330 -1.85 34.65 -30.17
CA ASP A 330 -1.83 33.67 -31.28
C ASP A 330 -2.91 32.56 -31.15
N ALA A 331 -3.63 32.48 -30.04
CA ALA A 331 -4.56 31.40 -29.71
C ALA A 331 -6.05 31.71 -29.98
N ALA A 332 -6.41 32.92 -30.46
CA ALA A 332 -7.81 33.35 -30.44
C ALA A 332 -8.22 34.41 -31.49
N VAL A 333 -8.19 34.08 -32.80
CA VAL A 333 -9.19 34.61 -33.78
C VAL A 333 -9.44 33.58 -34.90
N ASP A 334 -10.59 32.89 -34.86
CA ASP A 334 -11.59 33.00 -35.93
C ASP A 334 -13.00 32.68 -35.36
N GLU A 335 -14.03 33.30 -35.92
CA GLU A 335 -15.44 33.16 -35.51
C GLU A 335 -16.16 32.22 -36.51
N GLY A 336 -17.27 31.53 -36.24
CA GLY A 336 -18.39 31.73 -35.33
C GLY A 336 -19.52 30.73 -35.74
N PRO A 337 -20.72 30.78 -35.15
CA PRO A 337 -21.65 29.63 -35.16
C PRO A 337 -22.71 29.60 -36.27
N SER A 338 -23.17 28.39 -36.64
CA SER A 338 -24.43 28.18 -37.37
C SER A 338 -25.11 26.83 -37.06
N GLU A 339 -26.22 26.88 -36.32
CA GLU A 339 -27.31 25.89 -36.23
C GLU A 339 -28.35 26.25 -37.35
N PRO A 340 -29.15 25.35 -37.99
CA PRO A 340 -29.89 24.18 -37.47
C PRO A 340 -29.91 22.98 -38.50
N PRO A 341 -30.97 22.13 -38.65
CA PRO A 341 -32.02 21.60 -37.75
C PRO A 341 -31.99 20.03 -37.64
N PRO A 342 -32.86 19.39 -36.83
CA PRO A 342 -32.92 17.92 -36.73
C PRO A 342 -33.80 17.24 -37.81
N PRO A 343 -33.45 16.03 -38.26
CA PRO A 343 -34.40 14.99 -38.69
C PRO A 343 -34.81 14.12 -37.47
N GLY A 344 -35.96 13.45 -37.45
CA GLY A 344 -36.93 13.21 -38.53
C GLY A 344 -37.07 11.70 -38.77
N GLU A 345 -38.19 11.12 -38.37
CA GLU A 345 -38.46 9.68 -38.49
C GLU A 345 -38.64 9.25 -39.97
N HIS A 346 -38.18 8.04 -40.33
CA HIS A 346 -39.02 6.95 -40.87
C HIS A 346 -38.23 5.76 -41.47
N ALA A 347 -38.50 4.57 -40.92
CA ALA A 347 -38.74 3.26 -41.55
C ALA A 347 -37.94 2.73 -42.78
N GLY A 348 -37.54 1.45 -42.67
CA GLY A 348 -37.25 0.51 -43.76
C GLY A 348 -35.79 0.00 -43.81
N GLU A 349 -35.49 -1.29 -43.96
CA GLU A 349 -36.31 -2.53 -43.96
C GLU A 349 -35.36 -3.76 -43.87
N ALA A 350 -35.89 -5.00 -43.68
CA ALA A 350 -35.19 -6.31 -43.51
C ALA A 350 -34.58 -6.60 -42.11
N SER A 351 -35.01 -7.60 -41.31
CA SER A 351 -35.15 -9.08 -41.48
C SER A 351 -33.86 -9.83 -41.06
N GLU A 352 -33.86 -10.97 -40.32
CA GLU A 352 -34.88 -11.98 -39.99
C GLU A 352 -34.83 -12.45 -38.50
N GLU A 353 -35.95 -13.05 -38.02
CA GLU A 353 -36.17 -14.10 -36.98
C GLU A 353 -35.27 -14.20 -35.70
N GLY A 354 -35.82 -14.41 -34.49
CA GLY A 354 -37.22 -14.59 -34.07
C GLY A 354 -37.36 -15.04 -32.59
N ALA A 355 -38.55 -15.54 -32.23
CA ALA A 355 -39.02 -16.09 -30.93
C ALA A 355 -39.93 -15.19 -30.05
N GLU A 356 -41.12 -15.75 -29.79
CA GLU A 356 -42.28 -15.29 -29.01
C GLU A 356 -42.06 -15.36 -27.48
N ALA A 357 -42.95 -14.87 -26.58
CA ALA A 357 -43.90 -13.75 -26.56
C ALA A 357 -44.60 -13.72 -25.17
N ALA A 358 -44.89 -12.53 -24.61
CA ALA A 358 -45.92 -12.33 -23.58
C ALA A 358 -46.22 -10.82 -23.38
N GLU A 359 -47.47 -10.41 -23.58
CA GLU A 359 -47.95 -9.05 -23.30
C GLU A 359 -49.22 -9.13 -22.43
N ALA A 360 -49.28 -8.35 -21.35
CA ALA A 360 -50.50 -8.14 -20.55
C ALA A 360 -50.41 -6.79 -19.83
N ALA A 361 -51.33 -5.87 -20.14
CA ALA A 361 -51.26 -4.46 -19.78
C ALA A 361 -51.57 -4.12 -18.31
N GLU A 362 -51.16 -2.92 -17.90
CA GLU A 362 -51.66 -2.22 -16.69
C GLU A 362 -53.15 -1.77 -16.86
N PRO A 363 -53.77 -1.12 -15.84
CA PRO A 363 -53.59 0.35 -15.72
C PRO A 363 -53.45 0.91 -14.29
N VAL A 364 -52.45 1.80 -14.12
CA VAL A 364 -52.37 2.99 -13.24
C VAL A 364 -53.49 3.29 -12.21
N VAL A 365 -53.05 3.60 -10.99
CA VAL A 365 -53.60 4.66 -10.11
C VAL A 365 -52.44 5.44 -9.47
N ALA A 366 -52.62 6.73 -9.18
CA ALA A 366 -51.53 7.64 -8.78
C ALA A 366 -51.75 8.31 -7.41
N ALA A 367 -50.66 8.43 -6.65
CA ALA A 367 -50.39 9.29 -5.48
C ALA A 367 -49.02 8.84 -4.89
N ASP A 368 -48.15 9.69 -4.31
CA ASP A 368 -48.12 11.15 -4.26
C ASP A 368 -46.66 11.61 -4.08
N ASP A 369 -46.37 12.89 -4.29
CA ASP A 369 -45.02 13.45 -4.11
C ASP A 369 -44.67 13.64 -2.62
N MET A 370 -43.58 13.02 -2.14
CA MET A 370 -42.96 13.32 -0.85
C MET A 370 -41.44 13.14 -0.88
N GLU A 371 -40.73 14.12 -1.46
CA GLU A 371 -39.35 14.38 -1.05
C GLU A 371 -39.31 14.80 0.42
N ALA A 372 -38.64 13.98 1.25
CA ALA A 372 -38.07 14.41 2.51
C ALA A 372 -36.75 13.64 2.71
N GLY A 373 -35.61 14.28 2.95
CA GLY A 373 -35.40 15.71 3.10
C GLY A 373 -34.19 15.97 3.99
N ASP A 374 -33.01 15.57 3.52
CA ASP A 374 -31.76 15.76 4.27
C ASP A 374 -31.18 17.16 3.98
N GLN A 375 -30.83 17.89 5.03
CA GLN A 375 -30.42 19.29 4.91
C GLN A 375 -28.90 19.38 4.81
N ALA A 376 -28.42 19.65 3.59
CA ALA A 376 -27.05 20.09 3.34
C ALA A 376 -26.79 21.45 4.04
N SER A 377 -26.43 21.40 5.32
CA SER A 377 -25.87 22.55 6.04
C SER A 377 -24.49 22.84 5.48
N ALA A 378 -24.45 23.79 4.52
CA ALA A 378 -23.22 24.34 4.00
C ALA A 378 -22.54 25.22 5.07
N ASP A 379 -21.81 24.58 5.98
CA ASP A 379 -20.84 25.27 6.83
C ASP A 379 -19.47 25.27 6.15
N ALA A 380 -18.75 26.39 6.23
CA ALA A 380 -17.65 26.70 5.33
C ALA A 380 -16.28 26.39 5.98
N SER A 381 -15.90 25.11 5.98
CA SER A 381 -14.56 24.66 6.37
C SER A 381 -13.76 24.17 5.16
N SER A 382 -12.85 25.02 4.68
CA SER A 382 -11.69 24.72 3.81
C SER A 382 -11.67 23.34 3.15
N SER A 383 -12.23 23.23 1.94
CA SER A 383 -11.64 22.35 0.95
C SER A 383 -10.27 22.93 0.59
N ASP A 384 -9.20 22.30 1.06
CA ASP A 384 -7.85 22.67 0.63
C ASP A 384 -7.75 22.56 -0.89
N GLU A 385 -7.22 23.60 -1.55
CA GLU A 385 -7.02 23.57 -3.00
C GLU A 385 -5.96 22.51 -3.32
N GLU A 386 -6.41 21.37 -3.85
CA GLU A 386 -5.56 20.22 -4.15
C GLU A 386 -4.49 20.64 -5.16
N GLY A 387 -3.25 20.78 -4.68
CA GLY A 387 -2.22 21.57 -5.33
C GLY A 387 -1.76 20.98 -6.66
N ASP A 388 -2.27 21.53 -7.76
CA ASP A 388 -1.85 21.25 -9.14
C ASP A 388 -0.40 21.76 -9.38
N GLN A 389 0.56 20.99 -8.88
CA GLN A 389 1.97 21.17 -9.20
C GLN A 389 2.18 20.81 -10.68
N PRO A 390 3.06 21.52 -11.42
CA PRO A 390 3.26 21.26 -12.85
C PRO A 390 3.59 19.80 -13.12
N PRO A 391 3.03 19.16 -14.18
CA PRO A 391 3.22 17.75 -14.47
C PRO A 391 4.62 17.38 -15.00
N GLU A 392 5.62 18.26 -14.80
CA GLU A 392 6.98 18.15 -15.35
C GLU A 392 7.92 17.32 -14.45
N ASP A 393 7.63 17.20 -13.14
CA ASP A 393 8.48 16.49 -12.17
C ASP A 393 8.05 15.02 -11.90
N ARG A 394 6.84 14.59 -12.31
CA ARG A 394 6.35 13.22 -12.08
C ARG A 394 6.75 12.25 -13.20
N SER A 395 6.95 10.99 -12.84
CA SER A 395 7.34 9.94 -13.80
C SER A 395 6.26 9.74 -14.88
N PRO A 396 6.61 9.71 -16.18
CA PRO A 396 5.64 9.48 -17.25
C PRO A 396 4.98 8.10 -17.16
N PHE A 397 5.66 7.12 -16.54
CA PHE A 397 5.10 5.81 -16.22
C PHE A 397 4.00 5.90 -15.16
N ALA A 398 4.18 6.74 -14.13
CA ALA A 398 3.17 6.96 -13.08
C ALA A 398 1.93 7.66 -13.64
N ILE A 399 2.11 8.71 -14.46
CA ILE A 399 1.02 9.43 -15.14
C ILE A 399 0.20 8.44 -16.01
N ARG A 400 0.88 7.66 -16.86
CA ARG A 400 0.22 6.66 -17.73
C ARG A 400 -0.51 5.57 -16.93
N ARG A 401 0.03 5.11 -15.80
CA ARG A 401 -0.71 4.21 -14.88
C ARG A 401 -1.97 4.90 -14.37
N ASP A 402 -1.84 6.11 -13.83
CA ASP A 402 -2.95 6.83 -13.19
C ASP A 402 -4.11 7.05 -14.15
N GLU A 403 -3.84 7.36 -15.42
CA GLU A 403 -4.84 7.43 -16.49
C GLU A 403 -5.57 6.09 -16.71
N MET A 404 -4.82 4.99 -16.77
CA MET A 404 -5.36 3.64 -17.01
C MET A 404 -6.18 3.12 -15.83
N ILE A 405 -5.78 3.37 -14.57
CA ILE A 405 -6.46 2.81 -13.39
C ILE A 405 -7.63 3.66 -12.86
N ARG A 406 -7.61 4.99 -13.04
CA ARG A 406 -8.65 5.91 -12.55
C ARG A 406 -10.11 5.50 -12.85
N PRO A 407 -10.49 5.09 -14.08
CA PRO A 407 -11.86 4.61 -14.34
C PRO A 407 -12.18 3.29 -13.64
N ILE A 408 -11.17 2.44 -13.41
CA ILE A 408 -11.31 1.14 -12.75
C ILE A 408 -11.50 1.32 -11.24
N VAL A 409 -10.69 2.17 -10.60
CA VAL A 409 -10.87 2.59 -9.19
C VAL A 409 -12.25 3.20 -8.96
N THR A 410 -12.70 4.06 -9.87
CA THR A 410 -14.06 4.66 -9.82
C THR A 410 -15.15 3.57 -9.91
N THR A 411 -14.96 2.58 -10.77
CA THR A 411 -15.90 1.46 -10.95
C THR A 411 -15.94 0.55 -9.72
N LEU A 412 -14.78 0.16 -9.18
CA LEU A 412 -14.67 -0.64 -7.97
C LEU A 412 -15.29 0.08 -6.77
N SER A 413 -14.97 1.35 -6.58
CA SER A 413 -15.51 2.17 -5.49
C SER A 413 -17.04 2.25 -5.53
N ARG A 414 -17.64 2.41 -6.72
CA ARG A 414 -19.10 2.39 -6.90
C ARG A 414 -19.72 1.02 -6.60
N ARG A 415 -19.05 -0.08 -6.99
CA ARG A 415 -19.49 -1.45 -6.65
C ARG A 415 -19.45 -1.68 -5.15
N LEU A 416 -18.34 -1.38 -4.48
CA LEU A 416 -18.18 -1.57 -3.03
C LEU A 416 -19.13 -0.68 -2.23
N LYS A 417 -19.33 0.59 -2.63
CA LYS A 417 -20.35 1.48 -2.04
C LYS A 417 -21.77 0.91 -2.18
N ARG A 418 -22.06 0.20 -3.28
CA ARG A 418 -23.33 -0.53 -3.47
C ARG A 418 -23.41 -1.78 -2.58
N THR A 419 -22.41 -2.66 -2.55
CA THR A 419 -22.42 -3.84 -1.65
C THR A 419 -22.57 -3.42 -0.18
N LEU A 420 -21.91 -2.34 0.24
CA LEU A 420 -22.11 -1.71 1.57
C LEU A 420 -23.52 -1.17 1.79
N GLN A 421 -24.22 -0.71 0.75
CA GLN A 421 -25.62 -0.28 0.85
C GLN A 421 -26.56 -1.49 0.96
N ASP A 422 -26.35 -2.49 0.10
CA ASP A 422 -27.19 -3.68 0.02
C ASP A 422 -27.05 -4.52 1.31
N SER A 423 -25.82 -4.76 1.83
CA SER A 423 -25.60 -5.37 3.15
C SER A 423 -26.18 -4.57 4.33
N GLN A 424 -26.18 -3.23 4.26
CA GLN A 424 -26.81 -2.41 5.30
C GLN A 424 -28.33 -2.59 5.29
N ASN A 425 -28.94 -2.60 4.10
CA ASN A 425 -30.37 -2.80 3.92
C ASN A 425 -30.79 -4.18 4.45
N GLU A 426 -30.05 -5.24 4.09
CA GLU A 426 -30.31 -6.61 4.56
C GLU A 426 -30.23 -6.74 6.09
N LEU A 427 -29.24 -6.11 6.74
CA LEU A 427 -29.12 -6.12 8.20
C LEU A 427 -30.24 -5.33 8.87
N LEU A 428 -30.61 -4.17 8.32
CA LEU A 428 -31.76 -3.39 8.81
C LEU A 428 -33.08 -4.15 8.63
N ASP A 429 -33.24 -4.93 7.56
CA ASP A 429 -34.44 -5.73 7.32
C ASP A 429 -34.51 -6.97 8.23
N SER A 430 -33.37 -7.60 8.50
CA SER A 430 -33.22 -8.62 9.55
C SER A 430 -33.63 -8.06 10.92
N LEU A 431 -33.19 -6.84 11.27
CA LEU A 431 -33.60 -6.13 12.49
C LEU A 431 -35.10 -5.80 12.51
N ARG A 432 -35.65 -5.23 11.43
CA ARG A 432 -37.09 -4.95 11.30
C ARG A 432 -37.93 -6.21 11.51
N SER A 433 -37.50 -7.35 10.94
CA SER A 433 -38.20 -8.64 11.09
C SER A 433 -38.20 -9.20 12.51
N LYS A 434 -37.25 -8.77 13.36
CA LYS A 434 -37.05 -9.22 14.74
C LYS A 434 -37.38 -8.15 15.78
N GLY A 435 -38.06 -7.06 15.39
CA GLY A 435 -38.45 -5.98 16.30
C GLY A 435 -37.26 -5.25 16.92
N PHE A 436 -36.20 -5.04 16.14
CA PHE A 436 -34.96 -4.33 16.51
C PHE A 436 -34.16 -4.93 17.68
N GLN A 437 -34.44 -6.17 18.07
CA GLN A 437 -33.61 -6.92 19.02
C GLN A 437 -32.23 -7.22 18.42
N TRP A 438 -31.21 -6.45 18.83
CA TRP A 438 -29.83 -6.62 18.37
C TRP A 438 -29.22 -7.94 18.85
N SER A 439 -28.56 -8.67 17.94
CA SER A 439 -27.63 -9.76 18.25
C SER A 439 -26.51 -9.81 17.20
N PRO A 440 -25.27 -10.21 17.56
CA PRO A 440 -24.25 -10.60 16.58
C PRO A 440 -24.72 -11.70 15.61
N ASP A 441 -25.65 -12.56 16.03
CA ASP A 441 -26.26 -13.63 15.20
C ASP A 441 -27.15 -13.10 14.05
N LEU A 442 -27.28 -11.78 13.90
CA LEU A 442 -27.95 -11.15 12.77
C LEU A 442 -27.03 -10.93 11.57
N LEU A 443 -25.72 -10.98 11.78
CA LEU A 443 -24.72 -10.84 10.73
C LEU A 443 -24.59 -12.17 9.96
N PRO A 444 -24.33 -12.14 8.64
CA PRO A 444 -23.93 -13.32 7.87
C PRO A 444 -22.68 -14.01 8.47
N ALA A 445 -22.40 -15.23 8.02
CA ALA A 445 -21.14 -15.88 8.38
C ALA A 445 -19.95 -15.02 7.91
N ASP A 446 -18.85 -15.02 8.67
CA ASP A 446 -17.69 -14.17 8.38
C ASP A 446 -17.15 -14.41 6.96
N THR A 447 -17.01 -15.68 6.57
CA THR A 447 -16.63 -16.11 5.22
C THR A 447 -17.64 -15.68 4.16
N GLU A 448 -18.93 -15.86 4.39
CA GLU A 448 -20.01 -15.47 3.48
C GLU A 448 -20.04 -13.95 3.22
N GLN A 449 -19.76 -13.16 4.27
CA GLN A 449 -19.65 -11.71 4.14
C GLN A 449 -18.41 -11.34 3.32
N VAL A 450 -17.24 -11.92 3.61
CA VAL A 450 -15.98 -11.68 2.86
C VAL A 450 -16.12 -12.11 1.39
N ASP A 451 -16.71 -13.27 1.12
CA ASP A 451 -16.94 -13.79 -0.24
C ASP A 451 -17.82 -12.84 -1.07
N SER A 452 -18.80 -12.17 -0.45
CA SER A 452 -19.65 -11.17 -1.11
C SER A 452 -18.86 -9.93 -1.58
N TYR A 453 -18.00 -9.37 -0.73
CA TYR A 453 -17.15 -8.22 -1.11
C TYR A 453 -16.07 -8.63 -2.13
N SER A 454 -15.47 -9.81 -1.97
CA SER A 454 -14.47 -10.36 -2.91
C SER A 454 -15.09 -10.57 -4.30
N THR A 455 -16.26 -11.19 -4.38
CA THR A 455 -17.02 -11.40 -5.63
C THR A 455 -17.40 -10.09 -6.32
N ALA A 456 -17.76 -9.05 -5.55
CA ALA A 456 -18.06 -7.74 -6.10
C ALA A 456 -16.81 -7.03 -6.67
N ALA A 457 -15.65 -7.24 -6.05
CA ALA A 457 -14.38 -6.61 -6.42
C ALA A 457 -13.68 -7.29 -7.61
N LEU A 458 -13.74 -8.62 -7.69
CA LEU A 458 -12.99 -9.45 -8.66
C LEU A 458 -12.94 -8.88 -10.09
N PRO A 459 -14.08 -8.56 -10.75
CA PRO A 459 -14.03 -8.12 -12.16
C PRO A 459 -13.37 -6.76 -12.40
N ALA A 460 -13.16 -5.95 -11.36
CA ALA A 460 -12.38 -4.71 -11.46
C ALA A 460 -10.88 -4.96 -11.22
N LEU A 461 -10.53 -5.94 -10.38
CA LEU A 461 -9.15 -6.37 -10.15
C LEU A 461 -8.61 -7.16 -11.36
N GLU A 462 -9.45 -7.94 -12.03
CA GLU A 462 -9.16 -8.54 -13.34
C GLU A 462 -8.85 -7.46 -14.39
N GLN A 463 -9.71 -6.45 -14.54
CA GLN A 463 -9.49 -5.31 -15.44
C GLN A 463 -8.21 -4.51 -15.11
N ALA A 464 -7.90 -4.33 -13.82
CA ALA A 464 -6.65 -3.71 -13.41
C ALA A 464 -5.43 -4.56 -13.79
N SER A 465 -5.53 -5.89 -13.65
CA SER A 465 -4.49 -6.83 -14.07
C SER A 465 -4.27 -6.79 -15.59
N GLU A 466 -5.35 -6.76 -16.39
CA GLU A 466 -5.28 -6.57 -17.84
C GLU A 466 -4.66 -5.22 -18.23
N ALA A 467 -5.00 -4.14 -17.52
CA ALA A 467 -4.37 -2.84 -17.68
C ALA A 467 -2.86 -2.89 -17.36
N GLY A 468 -2.44 -3.62 -16.32
CA GLY A 468 -1.03 -3.83 -15.97
C GLY A 468 -0.23 -4.62 -17.03
N VAL A 469 -0.86 -5.59 -17.69
CA VAL A 469 -0.29 -6.31 -18.84
C VAL A 469 -0.18 -5.40 -20.07
N SER A 470 -1.23 -4.62 -20.37
CA SER A 470 -1.25 -3.64 -21.46
C SER A 470 -0.22 -2.51 -21.26
N PHE A 471 -0.02 -2.10 -20.00
CA PHE A 471 0.98 -1.12 -19.61
C PHE A 471 2.40 -1.60 -19.90
N ALA A 472 2.72 -2.84 -19.53
CA ALA A 472 4.02 -3.47 -19.77
C ALA A 472 4.35 -3.62 -21.27
N GLY A 473 3.35 -3.75 -22.15
CA GLY A 473 3.52 -3.63 -23.59
C GLY A 473 4.27 -4.78 -24.29
N THR A 474 4.52 -5.91 -23.60
CA THR A 474 5.28 -7.06 -24.14
C THR A 474 4.59 -7.82 -25.28
N GLY A 475 3.37 -7.44 -25.66
CA GLY A 475 2.55 -8.15 -26.66
C GLY A 475 2.06 -9.52 -26.21
N SER A 476 2.36 -9.94 -24.97
CA SER A 476 2.04 -11.26 -24.43
C SER A 476 0.60 -11.35 -23.95
N SER A 477 -0.19 -12.25 -24.54
CA SER A 477 -1.55 -12.54 -24.07
C SER A 477 -1.53 -13.41 -22.81
N GLY A 478 -2.37 -13.05 -21.84
CA GLY A 478 -2.47 -13.69 -20.53
C GLY A 478 -2.43 -12.67 -19.39
N GLY A 479 -3.12 -12.97 -18.29
CA GLY A 479 -3.05 -12.23 -17.03
C GLY A 479 -2.06 -12.85 -16.04
N PRO A 480 -2.06 -12.42 -14.77
CA PRO A 480 -1.52 -13.20 -13.66
C PRO A 480 -2.38 -14.46 -13.40
N PRO A 481 -1.85 -15.47 -12.67
CA PRO A 481 -2.65 -16.59 -12.20
C PRO A 481 -3.89 -16.13 -11.41
N THR A 482 -5.05 -16.74 -11.67
CA THR A 482 -6.34 -16.36 -11.05
C THR A 482 -6.28 -16.38 -9.52
N GLU A 483 -5.52 -17.31 -8.95
CA GLU A 483 -5.30 -17.43 -7.49
C GLU A 483 -4.74 -16.14 -6.87
N ILE A 484 -3.89 -15.38 -7.58
CA ILE A 484 -3.34 -14.11 -7.11
C ILE A 484 -4.43 -13.02 -7.08
N VAL A 485 -5.24 -12.92 -8.13
CA VAL A 485 -6.33 -11.92 -8.22
C VAL A 485 -7.42 -12.22 -7.19
N VAL A 486 -7.72 -13.50 -6.94
CA VAL A 486 -8.63 -13.96 -5.88
C VAL A 486 -8.07 -13.67 -4.49
N GLY A 487 -6.76 -13.81 -4.27
CA GLY A 487 -6.09 -13.37 -3.05
C GLY A 487 -6.29 -11.87 -2.78
N ILE A 488 -5.92 -11.03 -3.74
CA ILE A 488 -6.07 -9.56 -3.64
C ILE A 488 -7.54 -9.15 -3.39
N ALA A 489 -8.50 -9.87 -3.97
CA ALA A 489 -9.93 -9.65 -3.75
C ALA A 489 -10.40 -10.08 -2.35
N HIS A 490 -9.86 -11.18 -1.81
CA HIS A 490 -10.12 -11.63 -0.44
C HIS A 490 -9.51 -10.67 0.58
N ASP A 491 -8.27 -10.19 0.37
CA ASP A 491 -7.60 -9.25 1.25
C ASP A 491 -8.37 -7.91 1.34
N LEU A 492 -8.80 -7.36 0.19
CA LEU A 492 -9.68 -6.18 0.14
C LEU A 492 -10.98 -6.40 0.94
N ALA A 493 -11.57 -7.58 0.81
CA ALA A 493 -12.79 -7.92 1.51
C ALA A 493 -12.58 -8.05 3.03
N GLN A 494 -11.46 -8.64 3.47
CA GLN A 494 -11.05 -8.69 4.87
C GLN A 494 -10.84 -7.29 5.46
N GLU A 495 -10.18 -6.38 4.72
CA GLU A 495 -9.98 -5.00 5.17
C GLU A 495 -11.29 -4.21 5.33
N ILE A 496 -12.34 -4.52 4.57
CA ILE A 496 -13.69 -3.95 4.76
C ILE A 496 -14.41 -4.63 5.94
N VAL A 497 -14.50 -5.95 5.91
CA VAL A 497 -15.35 -6.75 6.80
C VAL A 497 -14.82 -6.79 8.22
N GLY A 498 -13.50 -6.96 8.42
CA GLY A 498 -12.88 -7.07 9.74
C GLY A 498 -13.08 -5.85 10.65
N PRO A 499 -12.91 -4.61 10.17
CA PRO A 499 -13.25 -3.41 10.94
C PRO A 499 -14.76 -3.18 11.07
N LEU A 500 -15.54 -3.45 10.01
CA LEU A 500 -17.00 -3.28 10.03
C LEU A 500 -17.68 -4.19 11.06
N ARG A 501 -17.34 -5.49 11.08
CA ARG A 501 -17.88 -6.46 12.05
C ARG A 501 -17.49 -6.10 13.48
N ARG A 502 -16.24 -5.66 13.73
CA ARG A 502 -15.83 -5.14 15.04
C ARG A 502 -16.70 -3.97 15.47
N ARG A 503 -16.78 -2.90 14.68
CA ARG A 503 -17.62 -1.72 15.01
C ARG A 503 -19.09 -2.05 15.22
N LEU A 504 -19.65 -3.03 14.50
CA LEU A 504 -21.01 -3.51 14.72
C LEU A 504 -21.14 -4.23 16.07
N CYS A 505 -20.22 -5.14 16.41
CA CYS A 505 -20.21 -5.92 17.66
C CYS A 505 -19.83 -5.12 18.91
N ASP A 506 -18.95 -4.11 18.79
CA ASP A 506 -18.39 -3.31 19.90
C ASP A 506 -19.41 -2.28 20.48
N GLY A 507 -20.66 -2.31 20.02
CA GLY A 507 -21.72 -1.41 20.49
C GLY A 507 -22.25 -1.78 21.89
N GLU A 508 -21.66 -1.18 22.93
CA GLU A 508 -22.17 -1.30 24.30
C GLU A 508 -23.62 -0.81 24.44
N GLY A 509 -24.44 -1.55 25.19
CA GLY A 509 -25.80 -1.14 25.53
C GLY A 509 -26.87 -1.31 24.45
N LEU A 510 -26.57 -1.95 23.32
CA LEU A 510 -27.56 -2.22 22.25
C LEU A 510 -28.65 -3.24 22.63
N VAL A 511 -28.43 -4.04 23.68
CA VAL A 511 -29.44 -4.97 24.21
C VAL A 511 -30.48 -4.16 25.00
N ASP A 512 -31.76 -4.35 24.66
CA ASP A 512 -32.90 -3.57 25.18
C ASP A 512 -32.86 -2.04 24.86
N ALA A 513 -32.09 -1.62 23.86
CA ALA A 513 -32.07 -0.26 23.35
C ALA A 513 -33.30 0.12 22.51
N GLU A 514 -33.54 1.43 22.30
CA GLU A 514 -34.57 1.91 21.39
C GLU A 514 -34.22 1.63 19.91
N GLU A 515 -35.24 1.35 19.09
CA GLU A 515 -35.14 1.10 17.64
C GLU A 515 -34.29 2.14 16.90
N SER A 516 -34.46 3.41 17.26
CA SER A 516 -33.70 4.57 16.78
C SER A 516 -32.18 4.40 16.98
N VAL A 517 -31.77 3.99 18.19
CA VAL A 517 -30.37 3.85 18.59
C VAL A 517 -29.71 2.67 17.87
N VAL A 518 -30.41 1.54 17.76
CA VAL A 518 -29.91 0.35 17.03
C VAL A 518 -29.75 0.65 15.54
N ALA A 519 -30.74 1.32 14.93
CA ALA A 519 -30.68 1.74 13.53
C ALA A 519 -29.58 2.80 13.30
N GLU A 520 -29.37 3.74 14.22
CA GLU A 520 -28.31 4.74 14.14
C GLU A 520 -26.92 4.11 14.26
N HIS A 521 -26.70 3.15 15.17
CA HIS A 521 -25.44 2.42 15.31
C HIS A 521 -25.06 1.68 14.02
N VAL A 522 -25.99 0.89 13.47
CA VAL A 522 -25.80 0.20 12.18
C VAL A 522 -25.53 1.21 11.06
N GLY A 523 -26.32 2.27 10.98
CA GLY A 523 -26.11 3.34 9.99
C GLY A 523 -24.76 4.04 10.14
N SER A 524 -24.29 4.25 11.38
CA SER A 524 -22.99 4.84 11.71
C SER A 524 -21.82 3.95 11.25
N ALA A 525 -21.90 2.64 11.51
CA ALA A 525 -20.88 1.67 11.11
C ALA A 525 -20.75 1.54 9.58
N PHE A 526 -21.87 1.51 8.85
CA PHE A 526 -21.83 1.47 7.38
C PHE A 526 -21.50 2.83 6.74
N ARG A 527 -21.84 3.97 7.37
CA ARG A 527 -21.48 5.30 6.85
C ARG A 527 -19.98 5.60 6.93
N GLU A 528 -19.25 5.08 7.92
CA GLU A 528 -17.78 5.22 8.02
C GLU A 528 -17.04 4.79 6.73
N TRP A 529 -17.57 3.78 6.04
CA TRP A 529 -17.01 3.29 4.78
C TRP A 529 -17.51 4.04 3.53
N LYS A 530 -18.63 4.76 3.61
CA LYS A 530 -19.26 5.46 2.48
C LYS A 530 -18.66 6.84 2.25
N GLY A 531 -17.45 6.88 1.70
CA GLY A 531 -16.77 8.13 1.38
C GLY A 531 -15.41 7.90 0.71
N GLU A 532 -14.43 8.72 1.08
CA GLU A 532 -13.03 8.69 0.64
C GLU A 532 -12.31 7.38 1.04
N ARG A 533 -12.65 6.80 2.21
CA ARG A 533 -12.01 5.60 2.76
C ARG A 533 -12.04 4.40 1.81
N ILE A 534 -13.22 4.10 1.24
CA ILE A 534 -13.38 2.98 0.30
C ILE A 534 -12.79 3.31 -1.07
N GLU A 535 -12.66 4.59 -1.43
CA GLU A 535 -12.00 5.03 -2.67
C GLU A 535 -10.47 4.89 -2.58
N ARG A 536 -9.87 5.20 -1.42
CA ARG A 536 -8.45 4.90 -1.16
C ARG A 536 -8.18 3.39 -1.16
N LEU A 537 -8.96 2.60 -0.41
CA LEU A 537 -8.79 1.14 -0.39
C LEU A 537 -8.95 0.54 -1.79
N ALA A 538 -9.97 0.96 -2.55
CA ALA A 538 -10.13 0.55 -3.94
C ALA A 538 -8.93 0.95 -4.81
N GLY A 539 -8.34 2.12 -4.60
CA GLY A 539 -7.11 2.55 -5.27
C GLY A 539 -5.93 1.62 -4.99
N ASP A 540 -5.70 1.29 -3.72
CA ASP A 540 -4.52 0.55 -3.27
C ASP A 540 -4.52 -0.90 -3.77
N HIS A 541 -5.66 -1.61 -3.69
CA HIS A 541 -5.77 -2.97 -4.27
C HIS A 541 -5.81 -2.99 -5.80
N ILE A 542 -6.27 -1.92 -6.46
CA ILE A 542 -6.16 -1.78 -7.92
C ILE A 542 -4.70 -1.59 -8.33
N VAL A 543 -3.88 -0.86 -7.56
CA VAL A 543 -2.43 -0.78 -7.77
C VAL A 543 -1.76 -2.15 -7.57
N ALA A 544 -2.18 -2.94 -6.58
CA ALA A 544 -1.69 -4.30 -6.39
C ALA A 544 -2.03 -5.24 -7.58
N ALA A 545 -3.29 -5.26 -8.00
CA ALA A 545 -3.73 -6.09 -9.14
C ALA A 545 -3.08 -5.66 -10.46
N PHE A 546 -2.96 -4.36 -10.71
CA PHE A 546 -2.20 -3.82 -11.84
C PHE A 546 -0.74 -4.28 -11.81
N SER A 547 -0.08 -4.21 -10.66
CA SER A 547 1.32 -4.62 -10.51
C SER A 547 1.50 -6.13 -10.71
N ALA A 548 0.56 -6.97 -10.25
CA ALA A 548 0.54 -8.39 -10.55
C ALA A 548 0.40 -8.66 -12.07
N GLY A 549 -0.42 -7.86 -12.77
CA GLY A 549 -0.49 -7.84 -14.24
C GLY A 549 0.84 -7.51 -14.91
N THR A 550 1.53 -6.46 -14.45
CA THR A 550 2.84 -6.05 -14.96
C THR A 550 3.92 -7.11 -14.69
N ILE A 551 3.95 -7.73 -13.51
CA ILE A 551 4.86 -8.85 -13.20
C ILE A 551 4.61 -10.02 -14.15
N ALA A 552 3.36 -10.48 -14.27
CA ALA A 552 3.03 -11.61 -15.13
C ALA A 552 3.37 -11.33 -16.61
N ALA A 553 3.29 -10.07 -17.07
CA ALA A 553 3.69 -9.67 -18.41
C ALA A 553 5.21 -9.63 -18.62
N ALA A 554 5.98 -9.37 -17.56
CA ALA A 554 7.43 -9.45 -17.53
C ALA A 554 7.93 -10.90 -17.55
N GLU A 555 7.35 -11.77 -16.72
CA GLU A 555 7.65 -13.23 -16.67
C GLU A 555 7.51 -13.94 -18.02
N ARG A 556 6.67 -13.39 -18.92
CA ARG A 556 6.38 -13.93 -20.25
C ARG A 556 7.05 -13.17 -21.41
N GLY A 557 7.79 -12.10 -21.13
CA GLY A 557 8.48 -11.29 -22.14
C GLY A 557 9.99 -11.56 -22.16
N ASP A 558 10.68 -11.02 -23.18
CA ASP A 558 12.16 -10.96 -23.17
C ASP A 558 12.70 -9.96 -22.11
N ALA A 559 11.82 -9.15 -21.51
CA ALA A 559 12.14 -8.20 -20.44
C ALA A 559 12.34 -8.91 -19.10
N ALA A 560 13.54 -9.48 -18.91
CA ALA A 560 13.89 -10.32 -17.76
C ALA A 560 13.88 -9.64 -16.38
N HIS A 561 13.64 -8.31 -16.29
CA HIS A 561 13.64 -7.57 -15.03
C HIS A 561 12.56 -6.47 -14.98
N VAL A 562 11.98 -6.28 -13.79
CA VAL A 562 11.07 -5.19 -13.42
C VAL A 562 11.80 -4.18 -12.53
N GLU A 563 11.45 -2.90 -12.65
CA GLU A 563 12.03 -1.81 -11.86
C GLU A 563 10.95 -1.09 -11.06
N TRP A 564 11.24 -0.77 -9.82
CA TRP A 564 10.33 -0.07 -8.92
C TRP A 564 10.47 1.44 -9.13
N ILE A 565 9.41 2.08 -9.59
CA ILE A 565 9.37 3.52 -9.77
C ILE A 565 8.76 4.14 -8.53
N ALA A 566 9.59 4.90 -7.81
CA ALA A 566 9.12 5.81 -6.79
C ALA A 566 8.36 6.98 -7.45
N ASP A 567 7.23 7.35 -6.86
CA ASP A 567 6.32 8.38 -7.36
C ASP A 567 5.91 9.22 -6.16
N SER A 568 6.44 10.44 -6.12
CA SER A 568 5.99 11.51 -5.22
C SER A 568 4.49 11.72 -5.44
N GLY A 569 3.73 11.85 -4.35
CA GLY A 569 2.29 12.09 -4.43
C GLY A 569 1.98 13.52 -4.90
N SER A 570 0.75 13.98 -4.66
CA SER A 570 0.40 15.40 -4.75
C SER A 570 1.16 16.21 -3.68
N GLY A 571 2.38 16.65 -4.02
CA GLY A 571 3.19 17.56 -3.20
C GLY A 571 3.89 16.96 -1.98
N SER A 572 4.12 15.64 -1.94
CA SER A 572 4.90 14.97 -0.88
C SER A 572 5.94 14.00 -1.44
N ASP A 573 7.11 13.99 -0.81
CA ASP A 573 8.23 13.07 -1.13
C ASP A 573 7.77 11.60 -1.08
N PRO A 574 8.36 10.70 -1.89
CA PRO A 574 8.05 9.28 -1.82
C PRO A 574 8.37 8.73 -0.42
N CYS A 575 7.57 7.78 0.07
CA CYS A 575 7.81 7.21 1.39
C CYS A 575 9.13 6.40 1.41
N PRO A 576 9.79 6.24 2.58
CA PRO A 576 11.10 5.60 2.65
C PRO A 576 11.15 4.19 2.04
N ASP A 577 10.11 3.36 2.25
CA ASP A 577 10.05 2.01 1.66
C ASP A 577 9.91 2.02 0.12
N CYS A 578 9.30 3.07 -0.42
CA CYS A 578 9.14 3.29 -1.86
C CYS A 578 10.44 3.79 -2.49
N GLU A 579 11.17 4.68 -1.79
CA GLU A 579 12.49 5.16 -2.19
C GLU A 579 13.55 4.06 -2.12
N ASP A 580 13.65 3.32 -1.01
CA ASP A 580 14.56 2.17 -0.82
C ASP A 580 14.35 1.10 -1.91
N ASN A 581 13.10 0.81 -2.28
CA ASN A 581 12.80 -0.14 -3.35
C ASN A 581 13.20 0.41 -4.74
N GLY A 582 13.05 1.71 -4.99
CA GLY A 582 13.45 2.33 -6.25
C GLY A 582 14.97 2.44 -6.42
N LEU A 583 15.70 2.81 -5.36
CA LEU A 583 17.16 2.91 -5.34
C LEU A 583 17.87 1.55 -5.57
N ASN A 584 17.16 0.44 -5.40
CA ASN A 584 17.64 -0.91 -5.65
C ASN A 584 17.71 -1.28 -7.15
N GLY A 585 17.03 -0.54 -8.02
CA GLY A 585 16.98 -0.79 -9.46
C GLY A 585 16.34 -2.12 -9.85
N ALA A 586 16.61 -2.56 -11.09
CA ALA A 586 15.93 -3.67 -11.74
C ALA A 586 16.11 -5.05 -11.04
N GLN A 587 14.99 -5.71 -10.74
CA GLN A 587 14.90 -7.02 -10.09
C GLN A 587 14.19 -8.07 -10.97
N GLN A 588 14.36 -9.36 -10.66
CA GLN A 588 13.60 -10.40 -11.37
C GLN A 588 12.09 -10.28 -11.06
N PRO A 589 11.20 -10.54 -12.03
CA PRO A 589 9.76 -10.54 -11.78
C PRO A 589 9.37 -11.44 -10.61
N GLY A 590 8.53 -10.93 -9.70
CA GLY A 590 8.05 -11.65 -8.52
C GLY A 590 9.07 -11.83 -7.37
N ALA A 591 10.30 -11.32 -7.51
CA ALA A 591 11.29 -11.32 -6.43
C ALA A 591 10.97 -10.28 -5.34
N ASP A 592 11.51 -10.49 -4.14
CA ASP A 592 11.41 -9.56 -3.01
C ASP A 592 12.37 -8.36 -3.20
N PHE A 593 11.86 -7.13 -3.17
CA PHE A 593 12.66 -5.89 -3.08
C PHE A 593 13.22 -5.71 -1.64
N PRO A 594 14.15 -4.77 -1.37
CA PRO A 594 14.88 -4.71 -0.08
C PRO A 594 14.01 -4.57 1.18
N THR A 595 12.81 -4.00 1.03
CA THR A 595 11.80 -3.87 2.11
C THR A 595 10.96 -5.13 2.33
N GLY A 596 11.12 -6.16 1.51
CA GLY A 596 10.34 -7.41 1.52
C GLY A 596 9.10 -7.41 0.62
N HIS A 597 8.80 -6.29 -0.05
CA HIS A 597 7.66 -6.20 -0.97
C HIS A 597 7.98 -6.83 -2.34
N ARG A 598 7.02 -7.55 -2.92
CA ARG A 598 7.11 -8.10 -4.31
C ARG A 598 6.49 -7.19 -5.35
N HIS A 599 5.51 -6.40 -4.94
CA HIS A 599 4.80 -5.45 -5.78
C HIS A 599 4.30 -4.27 -4.96
N PRO A 600 4.06 -3.12 -5.60
CA PRO A 600 3.27 -2.01 -5.09
C PRO A 600 1.84 -2.41 -4.64
N PRO A 601 1.21 -1.62 -3.75
CA PRO A 601 1.78 -0.49 -3.03
C PRO A 601 2.65 -0.94 -1.84
N ALA A 602 3.69 -0.16 -1.48
CA ALA A 602 4.52 -0.45 -0.28
C ALA A 602 3.75 -0.32 1.05
N HIS A 603 2.70 0.51 1.08
CA HIS A 603 1.74 0.61 2.16
C HIS A 603 0.45 1.26 1.63
N PRO A 604 -0.70 1.18 2.34
CA PRO A 604 -1.93 1.86 1.95
C PRO A 604 -1.71 3.36 1.67
N GLY A 605 -2.27 3.87 0.58
CA GLY A 605 -2.08 5.22 0.06
C GLY A 605 -0.80 5.45 -0.77
N CYS A 606 0.16 4.53 -0.79
CA CYS A 606 1.41 4.71 -1.55
C CYS A 606 1.16 4.74 -3.06
N ARG A 607 1.95 5.51 -3.80
CA ARG A 607 1.81 5.74 -5.25
C ARG A 607 2.94 5.16 -6.09
N CYS A 608 3.79 4.28 -5.56
CA CYS A 608 4.75 3.49 -6.35
C CYS A 608 4.11 2.64 -7.46
N LEU A 609 4.89 2.30 -8.49
CA LEU A 609 4.54 1.31 -9.52
C LEU A 609 5.74 0.44 -9.92
N LEU A 610 5.47 -0.66 -10.61
CA LEU A 610 6.49 -1.38 -11.39
C LEU A 610 6.44 -0.93 -12.85
N ALA A 611 7.60 -0.88 -13.48
CA ALA A 611 7.76 -0.84 -14.93
C ALA A 611 8.71 -1.96 -15.38
N LEU A 612 8.80 -2.21 -16.69
CA LEU A 612 9.86 -3.05 -17.25
C LEU A 612 11.14 -2.22 -17.33
N SER A 613 12.26 -2.76 -16.85
CA SER A 613 13.55 -2.10 -17.04
C SER A 613 14.05 -2.30 -18.47
N ALA A 614 14.59 -1.25 -19.08
CA ALA A 614 15.18 -1.32 -20.41
C ALA A 614 16.63 -1.82 -20.32
N THR A 615 16.88 -3.02 -20.85
CA THR A 615 18.20 -3.69 -20.92
C THR A 615 19.08 -3.17 -22.05
#